data_AF-A0A972YDM9-F1
#
_entry.id   AF-A0A972YDM9-F1
#
_cell.length_a   1.000
_cell.length_b   1.000
_cell.length_c   1.000
_cell.angle_alpha   90.00
_cell.angle_beta   90.00
_cell.angle_gamma   90.00
#
_symmetry.space_group_name_H-M   'P 1'
#
loop_
_entity.id
_entity.type
_entity.pdbx_description
1 polymer ?
#
loop_
_entity_poly.entity_id
_entity_poly.type
_entity_poly.pdbx_seq_one_letter_code
_entity_poly.pdbx_strand_id
1 'polypeptide(L)' 'MLLKIINKIALRDNVILHTYVLMDNHYHLLIETKKENLSSFMRVINSNYSQYFNKKYKRNCIKSGDSTPSV' A
#
# COMPACT_ATOMS: atom_id res chain seq x y z
N MET A 1 -3.02 -1.53 11.17
CA MET A 1 -1.77 -1.97 10.51
C MET A 1 -1.62 -1.33 9.14
N LEU A 2 -2.67 -1.34 8.30
CA LEU A 2 -2.78 -0.52 7.08
C LEU A 2 -2.41 0.96 7.32
N LEU A 3 -2.99 1.61 8.34
CA LEU A 3 -2.70 3.02 8.66
C LEU A 3 -1.22 3.30 8.95
N LYS A 4 -0.48 2.34 9.54
CA LYS A 4 0.96 2.47 9.80
C LYS A 4 1.77 2.41 8.51
N ILE A 5 1.38 1.54 7.58
CA ILE A 5 2.00 1.42 6.25
C ILE A 5 1.76 2.72 5.47
N ILE A 6 0.51 3.22 5.45
CA ILE A 6 0.14 4.46 4.78
C ILE A 6 0.95 5.63 5.34
N ASN A 7 1.03 5.80 6.68
CA ASN A 7 1.78 6.90 7.28
C ASN A 7 3.27 6.87 6.90
N LYS A 8 3.89 5.69 6.95
CA LYS A 8 5.31 5.52 6.57
C LYS A 8 5.58 5.92 5.11
N ILE A 9 4.69 5.54 4.19
CA ILE A 9 4.84 5.85 2.76
C ILE A 9 4.48 7.32 2.51
N ALA A 10 3.47 7.85 3.20
CA ALA A 10 3.04 9.25 3.08
C ALA A 10 4.17 10.22 3.49
N LEU A 11 4.90 9.90 4.56
CA LEU A 11 6.10 10.63 4.97
C LEU A 11 7.20 10.60 3.91
N ARG A 12 7.36 9.48 3.20
CA ARG A 12 8.38 9.32 2.15
C ARG A 12 8.01 10.10 0.88
N ASP A 13 6.76 10.04 0.47
CA ASP A 13 6.29 10.55 -0.82
C ASP A 13 5.63 11.94 -0.73
N ASN A 14 5.67 12.60 0.44
CA ASN A 14 5.04 13.90 0.69
C ASN A 14 3.53 13.92 0.35
N VAL A 15 2.83 12.88 0.78
CA VAL A 15 1.38 12.75 0.63
C VAL A 15 0.71 13.17 1.93
N ILE A 16 -0.34 13.99 1.83
CA ILE A 16 -1.14 14.42 2.97
C ILE A 16 -2.41 13.56 3.02
N LEU A 17 -2.67 12.95 4.18
CA LEU A 17 -3.89 12.19 4.44
C LEU A 17 -4.89 13.11 5.14
N HIS A 18 -5.99 13.45 4.47
CA HIS A 18 -7.03 14.34 4.99
C HIS A 18 -8.03 13.57 5.85
N THR A 19 -8.57 12.47 5.32
CA THR A 19 -9.51 11.63 6.05
C THR A 19 -9.40 10.16 5.65
N TYR A 20 -9.84 9.27 6.53
CA TYR A 20 -9.90 7.83 6.28
C TYR A 20 -11.14 7.22 6.93
N VAL A 21 -11.80 6.31 6.22
CA VAL A 21 -12.92 5.52 6.74
C VAL A 21 -12.61 4.05 6.48
N LEU A 22 -12.68 3.24 7.54
CA LEU A 22 -12.50 1.80 7.50
C LEU A 22 -13.85 1.15 7.75
N MET A 23 -14.42 0.54 6.72
CA MET A 23 -15.57 -0.37 6.84
C MET A 23 -15.10 -1.81 6.69
N ASP A 24 -15.98 -2.75 7.03
CA ASP A 24 -15.67 -4.18 6.98
C ASP A 24 -15.45 -4.70 5.54
N ASN A 25 -16.09 -4.04 4.56
CA ASN A 25 -16.04 -4.44 3.15
C ASN A 25 -15.05 -3.61 2.31
N HIS A 26 -14.85 -2.34 2.64
CA HIS A 26 -13.97 -1.45 1.87
C HIS A 26 -13.42 -0.31 2.74
N TYR A 27 -12.39 0.35 2.23
CA TYR A 27 -11.79 1.52 2.86
C TYR A 27 -11.88 2.73 1.92
N HIS A 28 -12.18 3.89 2.48
CA HIS A 28 -12.12 5.18 1.78
C HIS A 28 -10.96 5.99 2.33
N LEU A 29 -10.12 6.53 1.44
CA LEU A 29 -8.97 7.37 1.80
C LEU A 29 -9.07 8.65 1.00
N LEU A 30 -9.10 9.79 1.70
CA LEU A 30 -8.95 11.10 1.08
C LEU A 30 -7.50 11.53 1.25
N ILE A 31 -6.78 11.61 0.14
CA ILE A 31 -5.36 11.90 0.09
C ILE A 31 -5.07 12.98 -0.93
N GLU A 32 -4.19 13.88 -0.56
CA GLU A 32 -3.63 14.91 -1.42
C GLU A 32 -2.17 14.57 -1.71
N THR A 33 -1.81 14.51 -2.99
CA THR A 33 -0.45 14.25 -3.43
C THR A 33 0.16 15.52 -4.01
N LYS A 34 1.34 15.90 -3.53
CA LYS A 34 2.08 17.05 -4.08
C LYS A 34 2.81 16.74 -5.40
N LYS A 35 2.85 15.46 -5.81
CA LYS A 35 3.44 14.99 -7.08
C LYS A 35 2.48 14.07 -7.82
N GLU A 36 2.63 13.92 -9.13
CA GLU A 36 1.84 13.01 -9.98
C GLU A 36 2.17 11.51 -9.76
N ASN A 37 2.42 11.09 -8.51
CA ASN A 37 2.94 9.77 -8.18
C ASN A 37 1.91 8.88 -7.47
N LEU A 38 0.61 9.24 -7.52
CA LEU A 38 -0.45 8.56 -6.78
C LEU A 38 -0.52 7.06 -7.10
N SER A 39 -0.32 6.69 -8.37
CA SER A 39 -0.33 5.29 -8.81
C SER A 39 0.79 4.47 -8.14
N SER A 40 2.01 5.01 -8.09
CA SER A 40 3.16 4.39 -7.43
C SER A 40 2.93 4.26 -5.93
N PHE A 41 2.41 5.32 -5.29
CA PHE A 41 2.05 5.32 -3.87
C PHE A 41 1.05 4.20 -3.53
N MET A 42 -0.06 4.13 -4.29
CA MET A 42 -1.08 3.10 -4.11
C MET A 42 -0.55 1.68 -4.36
N ARG A 43 0.36 1.51 -5.34
CA ARG A 43 0.99 0.21 -5.61
C ARG A 43 1.80 -0.30 -4.42
N VAL A 44 2.58 0.58 -3.78
CA VAL A 44 3.39 0.22 -2.61
C VAL A 44 2.50 -0.11 -1.41
N ILE A 45 1.45 0.68 -1.16
CA ILE A 45 0.49 0.40 -0.07
C ILE A 45 -0.17 -0.96 -0.28
N ASN A 46 -0.74 -1.21 -1.46
CA ASN A 46 -1.44 -2.45 -1.76
C ASN A 46 -0.49 -3.66 -1.66
N SER A 47 0.73 -3.55 -2.17
CA SER A 47 1.71 -4.64 -2.05
C SER A 47 2.07 -4.95 -0.60
N ASN A 48 2.35 -3.94 0.22
CA ASN A 48 2.67 -4.14 1.64
C ASN A 48 1.47 -4.70 2.42
N TYR A 49 0.27 -4.20 2.14
CA TYR A 49 -0.95 -4.66 2.77
C TYR A 49 -1.27 -6.12 2.40
N SER A 50 -1.16 -6.49 1.12
CA SER A 50 -1.34 -7.87 0.65
C SER A 50 -0.32 -8.82 1.29
N GLN A 51 0.95 -8.43 1.38
CA GLN A 51 1.96 -9.23 2.07
C GLN A 51 1.64 -9.43 3.56
N TYR A 52 1.19 -8.37 4.23
CA TYR A 52 0.76 -8.46 5.63
C TYR A 52 -0.46 -9.37 5.79
N PHE A 53 -1.47 -9.18 4.96
CA PHE A 53 -2.70 -9.98 4.99
C PHE A 53 -2.37 -11.46 4.76
N ASN A 54 -1.56 -11.77 3.75
CA ASN A 54 -1.10 -13.13 3.46
C ASN A 54 -0.34 -13.74 4.63
N LYS A 55 0.56 -12.97 5.27
CA LYS A 55 1.30 -13.42 6.47
C LYS A 55 0.37 -13.63 7.67
N LYS A 56 -0.61 -12.76 7.89
CA LYS A 56 -1.56 -12.82 9.01
C LYS A 56 -2.51 -14.01 8.88
N TYR A 57 -3.01 -14.26 7.68
CA TYR A 57 -3.97 -15.33 7.40
C TYR A 57 -3.32 -16.60 6.83
N LYS A 58 -1.99 -16.70 6.84
CA LYS A 58 -1.18 -17.84 6.34
C LYS A 58 -1.61 -18.35 4.96
N ARG A 59 -2.10 -17.47 4.07
CA ARG A 59 -2.36 -17.83 2.68
C ARG A 59 -1.04 -17.75 1.91
N ASN A 60 -0.47 -18.91 1.60
CA ASN A 60 0.66 -19.07 0.70
C ASN A 60 0.20 -18.81 -0.75
N CYS A 61 0.05 -17.54 -1.14
CA CYS A 61 0.15 -17.20 -2.55
C CYS A 61 1.61 -16.94 -2.87
N ILE A 62 2.14 -17.85 -3.69
CA ILE A 62 3.50 -17.89 -4.24
C ILE A 62 3.91 -16.50 -4.73
N LYS A 63 5.14 -16.08 -4.41
CA LYS A 63 5.77 -14.92 -5.04
C LYS A 63 6.03 -15.25 -6.51
N SER A 64 5.08 -15.01 -7.39
CA SER A 64 5.35 -14.96 -8.82
C SER A 64 6.11 -13.66 -9.10
N GLY A 65 7.42 -13.74 -9.28
CA GLY A 65 8.23 -12.59 -9.66
C GLY A 65 9.69 -12.68 -9.25
N ASP A 66 10.36 -13.77 -9.62
CA ASP A 66 11.77 -13.67 -9.97
C ASP A 66 11.82 -12.83 -11.25
N SER A 67 12.07 -11.53 -11.10
CA SER A 67 12.49 -10.67 -12.19
C SER A 67 13.96 -10.41 -11.94
N THR A 68 14.77 -11.36 -12.40
CA THR A 68 16.16 -11.11 -12.75
C THR A 68 16.21 -9.85 -13.61
N PRO A 69 17.08 -8.86 -13.31
CA PRO A 69 17.35 -7.81 -14.26
C PRO A 69 17.99 -8.49 -15.47
N SER A 70 17.46 -8.17 -16.64
CA SER A 70 18.05 -8.39 -17.95
C SER A 70 19.58 -8.20 -17.93
N VAL A 71 20.30 -9.26 -18.32
CA VAL A 71 21.63 -9.23 -18.94
C VAL A 71 21.54 -10.04 -20.22
#